data_AF-A0A1Q5DNF0-F1
#
_entry.id   AF-A0A1Q5DNF0-F1
#
_cell.length_a   1.000
_cell.length_b   1.000
_cell.length_c   1.000
_cell.angle_alpha   90.00
_cell.angle_beta   90.00
_cell.angle_gamma   90.00
#
_symmetry.space_group_name_H-M   'P 1'
#
loop_
_entity.id
_entity.type
_entity.pdbx_description
1 polymer ?
#
loop_
_entity_poly.entity_id
_entity_poly.type
_entity_poly.pdbx_seq_one_letter_code
_entity_poly.pdbx_strand_id
1 'polypeptide(L)'
;MPENSWMDLDDALVGHWSSVPFSYGAMEASELGLLGDGRGWSAWFNADALCVTRLRWRCPEPGLLELRAEWTVEGEPGPPGDVLSFSSTRTPEAASEVTLHRYAIGPAVPVPGAVPLPAVTFEEPVEFCGTYARGSREIGPEQDPAHRVLPYEAG
;
A
#
# COMPACT_ATOMS: atom_id res chain seq x y z
N MET A 1 -32.85 -11.49 -10.20
CA MET A 1 -32.23 -10.17 -9.92
C MET A 1 -30.74 -10.41 -9.90
N PRO A 2 -29.92 -9.81 -10.76
CA PRO A 2 -28.48 -9.98 -10.66
C PRO A 2 -27.99 -9.23 -9.42
N GLU A 3 -27.21 -9.93 -8.60
CA GLU A 3 -26.59 -9.42 -7.38
C GLU A 3 -25.64 -8.26 -7.69
N ASN A 4 -25.70 -7.22 -6.87
CA ASN A 4 -24.95 -5.99 -7.05
C ASN A 4 -23.49 -6.24 -6.58
N SER A 5 -22.66 -6.84 -7.43
CA SER A 5 -21.26 -7.23 -7.16
C SER A 5 -20.30 -6.03 -7.05
N TRP A 6 -20.47 -5.18 -6.02
CA TRP A 6 -19.66 -3.98 -5.81
C TRP A 6 -19.13 -3.79 -4.36
N MET A 7 -19.27 -4.74 -3.44
CA MET A 7 -18.93 -4.50 -2.02
C MET A 7 -18.47 -5.75 -1.28
N ASP A 8 -17.26 -6.24 -1.56
CA ASP A 8 -16.53 -7.01 -0.56
C ASP A 8 -15.22 -6.26 -0.29
N LEU A 9 -15.30 -5.11 0.37
CA LEU A 9 -14.14 -4.48 0.99
C LEU A 9 -14.11 -4.91 2.45
N ASP A 10 -12.95 -5.32 2.96
CA ASP A 10 -12.78 -5.43 4.41
C ASP A 10 -12.42 -4.04 4.97
N ASP A 11 -13.36 -3.41 5.68
CA ASP A 11 -13.16 -2.13 6.37
C ASP A 11 -11.95 -2.15 7.32
N ALA A 12 -11.57 -3.33 7.82
CA ALA A 12 -10.38 -3.47 8.63
C ALA A 12 -9.10 -3.19 7.84
N LEU A 13 -9.08 -3.39 6.52
CA LEU A 13 -7.93 -3.07 5.68
C LEU A 13 -7.83 -1.58 5.32
N VAL A 14 -8.92 -0.82 5.43
CA VAL A 14 -8.92 0.62 5.11
C VAL A 14 -7.95 1.37 6.01
N GLY A 15 -7.15 2.25 5.40
CA GLY A 15 -6.12 3.03 6.07
C GLY A 15 -4.72 2.86 5.48
N HIS A 16 -3.76 3.42 6.20
CA HIS A 16 -2.33 3.35 5.95
C HIS A 16 -1.68 2.17 6.67
N TRP A 17 -0.69 1.58 6.03
CA TRP A 17 0.06 0.44 6.49
C TRP A 17 1.55 0.58 6.13
N SER A 18 2.43 0.46 7.12
CA SER A 18 3.86 0.69 6.98
C SER A 18 4.69 -0.52 7.35
N SER A 19 5.57 -0.94 6.45
CA SER A 19 6.55 -2.00 6.77
C SER A 19 7.75 -1.49 7.58
N VAL A 20 7.95 -0.17 7.68
CA VAL A 20 9.14 0.44 8.32
C VAL A 20 9.48 -0.16 9.69
N PRO A 21 8.51 -0.41 10.61
CA PRO A 21 8.82 -1.04 11.89
C PRO A 21 9.41 -2.45 11.76
N PHE A 22 9.03 -3.20 10.73
CA PHE A 22 9.45 -4.58 10.47
C PHE A 22 10.70 -4.67 9.58
N SER A 23 11.09 -3.59 8.91
CA SER A 23 12.22 -3.52 7.97
C SER A 23 13.56 -3.19 8.67
N TYR A 24 13.78 -3.64 9.90
CA TYR A 24 15.00 -3.34 10.65
C TYR A 24 16.25 -3.91 9.95
N GLY A 25 17.17 -3.03 9.56
CA GLY A 25 18.38 -3.40 8.82
C GLY A 25 18.18 -3.65 7.33
N ALA A 26 16.96 -3.50 6.82
CA ALA A 26 16.69 -3.51 5.39
C ALA A 26 17.12 -2.17 4.74
N MET A 27 17.52 -2.24 3.48
CA MET A 27 17.86 -1.04 2.68
C MET A 27 16.63 -0.38 2.06
N GLU A 28 15.48 -1.05 2.13
CA GLU A 28 14.24 -0.66 1.49
C GLU A 28 13.06 -0.90 2.43
N ALA A 29 11.99 -0.17 2.19
CA ALA A 29 10.72 -0.35 2.88
C ALA A 29 9.58 -0.08 1.91
N SER A 30 8.39 -0.48 2.35
CA SER A 30 7.16 -0.38 1.60
C SER A 30 6.04 0.22 2.44
N GLU A 31 5.17 0.97 1.79
CA GLU A 31 3.95 1.56 2.34
C GLU A 31 2.74 1.11 1.49
N LEU A 32 1.58 1.04 2.13
CA LEU A 32 0.32 0.68 1.47
C LEU A 32 -0.81 1.56 2.01
N GLY A 33 -1.56 2.17 1.10
CA GLY A 33 -2.77 2.92 1.42
C GLY A 33 -3.98 2.32 0.72
N LEU A 34 -4.97 1.90 1.50
CA LEU A 34 -6.23 1.34 0.99
C LEU A 34 -7.39 2.28 1.37
N LEU A 35 -8.03 2.87 0.37
CA LEU A 35 -9.18 3.77 0.52
C LEU A 35 -10.49 3.00 0.57
N GLY A 36 -11.46 3.48 1.34
CA GLY A 36 -12.77 2.83 1.54
C GLY A 36 -13.69 2.76 0.32
N ASP A 37 -13.25 3.26 -0.83
CA ASP A 37 -13.96 3.18 -2.12
C ASP A 37 -13.31 2.19 -3.11
N GLY A 38 -12.39 1.36 -2.62
CA GLY A 38 -11.69 0.36 -3.43
C GLY A 38 -10.54 0.93 -4.27
N ARG A 39 -10.19 2.21 -4.10
CA ARG A 39 -8.92 2.76 -4.61
C ARG A 39 -7.81 2.57 -3.60
N GLY A 40 -6.57 2.60 -4.05
CA GLY A 40 -5.43 2.53 -3.18
C GLY A 40 -4.12 2.77 -3.91
N TRP A 41 -3.04 2.65 -3.16
CA TRP A 41 -1.69 2.79 -3.67
C TRP A 41 -0.76 1.91 -2.84
N SER A 42 0.30 1.44 -3.47
CA SER A 42 1.44 0.84 -2.82
C SER A 42 2.68 1.64 -3.19
N ALA A 43 3.64 1.71 -2.27
CA ALA A 43 4.92 2.34 -2.52
C ALA A 43 6.03 1.43 -2.04
N TRP A 44 7.10 1.36 -2.83
CA TRP A 44 8.38 0.80 -2.45
C TRP A 44 9.42 1.91 -2.55
N PHE A 45 10.30 2.00 -1.55
CA PHE A 45 11.29 3.07 -1.52
C PHE A 45 12.56 2.66 -0.78
N ASN A 46 13.65 3.31 -1.18
CA ASN A 46 14.93 3.31 -0.49
C ASN A 46 15.52 4.73 -0.53
N ALA A 47 16.81 4.87 -0.22
CA ALA A 47 17.47 6.18 -0.21
C ALA A 47 17.58 6.84 -1.60
N ASP A 48 17.57 6.06 -2.67
CA ASP A 48 17.87 6.49 -4.04
C ASP A 48 16.68 6.40 -4.99
N ALA A 49 15.64 5.64 -4.64
CA ALA A 49 14.50 5.37 -5.51
C ALA A 49 13.18 5.32 -4.73
N LEU A 50 12.14 5.80 -5.39
CA LEU A 50 10.74 5.67 -5.00
C LEU A 50 9.96 5.11 -6.18
N CYS A 51 9.17 4.08 -5.95
CA CYS A 51 8.24 3.50 -6.89
C CYS A 51 6.86 3.49 -6.26
N VAL A 52 5.85 4.00 -6.97
CA VAL A 52 4.47 4.07 -6.49
C VAL A 52 3.58 3.43 -7.53
N THR A 53 2.80 2.45 -7.11
CA THR A 53 1.80 1.79 -7.95
C THR A 53 0.40 2.19 -7.48
N ARG A 54 -0.42 2.67 -8.43
CA ARG A 54 -1.83 2.94 -8.19
C ARG A 54 -2.63 1.65 -8.30
N LEU A 55 -3.52 1.43 -7.35
CA LEU A 55 -4.27 0.20 -7.21
C LEU A 55 -5.79 0.44 -7.23
N ARG A 56 -6.50 -0.55 -7.77
CA ARG A 56 -7.84 -0.92 -7.31
C ARG A 56 -7.71 -2.13 -6.42
N TRP A 57 -8.51 -2.18 -5.36
CA TRP A 57 -8.50 -3.29 -4.44
C TRP A 57 -9.90 -3.74 -4.06
N ARG A 58 -10.00 -5.02 -3.70
CA ARG A 58 -11.19 -5.63 -3.12
C ARG A 58 -10.81 -6.92 -2.38
N CYS A 59 -11.75 -7.49 -1.65
CA CYS A 59 -11.61 -8.76 -0.96
C CYS A 59 -12.58 -9.79 -1.57
N PRO A 60 -12.20 -10.55 -2.62
CA PRO A 60 -13.11 -11.50 -3.28
C PRO A 60 -13.63 -12.62 -2.36
N GLU A 61 -12.92 -12.90 -1.27
CA GLU A 61 -13.36 -13.76 -0.16
C GLU A 61 -12.74 -13.26 1.16
N PRO A 62 -13.30 -13.63 2.33
CA PRO A 62 -12.74 -13.24 3.62
C PRO A 62 -11.27 -13.64 3.76
N GLY A 63 -10.40 -12.69 4.13
CA GLY A 63 -8.97 -12.95 4.30
C GLY A 63 -8.17 -13.05 2.99
N LEU A 64 -8.77 -12.77 1.83
CA LEU A 64 -8.07 -12.67 0.55
C LEU A 64 -8.18 -11.24 0.02
N LEU A 65 -7.04 -10.62 -0.30
CA LEU A 65 -6.94 -9.29 -0.89
C LEU A 65 -6.57 -9.42 -2.37
N GLU A 66 -7.40 -8.87 -3.25
CA GLU A 66 -7.08 -8.69 -4.66
C GLU A 66 -6.58 -7.26 -4.87
N LEU A 67 -5.39 -7.12 -5.47
CA LEU A 67 -4.82 -5.86 -5.90
C LEU A 67 -4.72 -5.85 -7.42
N ARG A 68 -5.25 -4.81 -8.05
CA ARG A 68 -5.14 -4.58 -9.48
C ARG A 68 -4.36 -3.30 -9.72
N ALA A 69 -3.19 -3.43 -10.31
CA ALA A 69 -2.39 -2.28 -10.72
C ALA A 69 -3.07 -1.56 -11.91
N GLU A 70 -3.19 -0.24 -11.80
CA GLU A 70 -3.67 0.64 -12.88
C GLU A 70 -2.49 1.27 -13.62
N TRP A 71 -1.48 1.72 -12.89
CA TRP A 71 -0.24 2.27 -13.40
C TRP A 71 0.82 2.34 -12.30
N THR A 72 2.08 2.48 -12.71
CA THR A 72 3.23 2.66 -11.82
C THR A 72 4.03 3.89 -12.23
N VAL A 73 4.58 4.63 -11.26
CA VAL A 73 5.53 5.71 -11.50
C VAL A 73 6.75 5.53 -10.61
N GLU A 74 7.92 5.71 -11.23
CA GLU A 74 9.20 5.66 -10.55
C GLU A 74 9.85 7.05 -10.56
N GLY A 75 10.72 7.29 -9.59
CA GLY A 75 11.41 8.55 -9.47
C GLY A 75 12.41 8.59 -8.33
N GLU A 76 13.03 9.75 -8.17
CA GLU A 76 13.91 10.02 -7.05
C GLU A 76 13.08 10.47 -5.84
N PRO A 77 13.37 9.96 -4.64
CA PRO A 77 12.66 10.37 -3.43
C PRO A 77 12.97 11.85 -3.10
N GLY A 78 12.10 12.41 -2.27
CA GLY A 78 12.25 13.74 -1.70
C GLY A 78 13.41 13.84 -0.73
N PRO A 79 13.61 15.02 -0.11
CA PRO A 79 14.65 15.20 0.88
C PRO A 79 14.45 14.27 2.10
N PRO A 80 15.51 14.00 2.88
CA PRO A 80 15.41 13.22 4.11
C PRO A 80 14.31 13.77 5.03
N GLY A 81 13.37 12.90 5.43
CA GLY A 81 12.18 13.25 6.22
C GLY A 81 10.88 13.30 5.43
N ASP A 82 10.94 13.27 4.09
CA ASP A 82 9.78 13.19 3.19
C ASP A 82 10.08 12.26 1.99
N VAL A 83 10.48 11.04 2.31
CA VAL A 83 10.93 10.02 1.33
C VAL A 83 9.78 9.44 0.50
N LEU A 84 8.53 9.70 0.89
CA LEU A 84 7.32 9.32 0.15
C LEU A 84 6.83 10.43 -0.78
N SER A 85 7.61 11.49 -0.98
CA SER A 85 7.37 12.49 -2.02
C SER A 85 8.38 12.31 -3.14
N PHE A 86 8.01 12.63 -4.38
CA PHE A 86 8.94 12.64 -5.51
C PHE A 86 9.67 13.98 -5.62
N SER A 87 10.99 13.94 -5.76
CA SER A 87 11.78 15.10 -6.20
C SER A 87 11.82 15.20 -7.73
N SER A 88 11.83 14.06 -8.41
CA SER A 88 11.66 13.93 -9.85
C SER A 88 10.92 12.64 -10.17
N THR A 89 10.21 12.60 -11.31
CA THR A 89 9.46 11.41 -11.75
C THR A 89 9.79 11.08 -13.19
N ARG A 90 9.80 9.79 -13.49
CA ARG A 90 9.67 9.27 -14.86
C ARG A 90 8.22 9.40 -15.32
N THR A 91 7.98 9.10 -16.60
CA THR A 91 6.63 9.01 -17.14
C THR A 91 5.92 7.82 -16.48
N PRO A 92 4.69 8.00 -15.96
CA PRO A 92 3.89 6.89 -15.46
C PRO A 92 3.63 5.85 -16.55
N GLU A 93 3.76 4.58 -16.20
CA GLU A 93 3.55 3.44 -17.10
C GLU A 93 2.25 2.71 -16.73
N ALA A 94 1.42 2.44 -17.73
CA ALA A 94 0.18 1.69 -17.51
C ALA A 94 0.49 0.27 -17.04
N ALA A 95 -0.25 -0.18 -16.03
CA ALA A 95 -0.15 -1.52 -15.48
C ALA A 95 -1.53 -2.20 -15.57
N SER A 96 -1.53 -3.53 -15.59
CA SER A 96 -2.77 -4.31 -15.60
C SER A 96 -2.64 -5.62 -14.84
N GLU A 97 -1.58 -5.75 -14.04
CA GLU A 97 -1.35 -6.91 -13.20
C GLU A 97 -2.43 -7.01 -12.12
N VAL A 98 -2.86 -8.24 -11.86
CA VAL A 98 -3.78 -8.58 -10.77
C VAL A 98 -3.11 -9.61 -9.90
N THR A 99 -2.97 -9.30 -8.61
CA THR A 99 -2.38 -10.18 -7.61
C THR A 99 -3.38 -10.51 -6.51
N LEU A 100 -3.22 -11.68 -5.89
CA LEU A 100 -4.06 -12.17 -4.80
C LEU A 100 -3.16 -12.50 -3.61
N HIS A 101 -3.50 -11.96 -2.44
CA HIS A 101 -2.71 -12.08 -1.22
C HIS A 101 -3.60 -12.52 -0.07
N ARG A 102 -3.31 -13.68 0.54
CA ARG A 102 -3.96 -14.03 1.80
C ARG A 102 -3.43 -13.14 2.91
N TYR A 103 -4.32 -12.66 3.77
CA TYR A 103 -3.96 -11.78 4.86
C TYR A 103 -4.58 -12.16 6.20
N ALA A 104 -3.88 -11.78 7.27
CA ALA A 104 -4.38 -11.82 8.63
C ALA A 104 -4.06 -10.50 9.34
N ILE A 105 -5.03 -9.98 10.09
CA ILE A 105 -4.85 -8.78 10.92
C ILE A 105 -4.69 -9.22 12.38
N GLY A 106 -3.64 -8.74 13.03
CA GLY A 106 -3.34 -9.10 14.40
C GLY A 106 -2.10 -8.38 14.94
N PRO A 107 -1.73 -8.62 16.21
CA PRO A 107 -0.50 -8.10 16.75
C PRO A 107 0.71 -8.80 16.13
N ALA A 108 1.73 -8.03 15.73
CA ALA A 108 3.02 -8.54 15.27
C ALA A 108 4.17 -7.83 16.00
N VAL A 109 5.23 -8.58 16.32
CA VAL A 109 6.41 -8.06 17.04
C VAL A 109 7.46 -7.65 16.01
N PRO A 110 7.84 -6.36 15.92
CA PRO A 110 8.72 -5.90 14.84
C PRO A 110 10.16 -6.40 14.96
N VAL A 111 10.70 -6.42 16.17
CA VAL A 111 12.02 -6.98 16.49
C VAL A 111 11.95 -7.70 17.85
N PRO A 112 12.80 -8.72 18.10
CA PRO A 112 12.81 -9.41 19.37
C PRO A 112 12.93 -8.45 20.57
N GLY A 113 11.98 -8.53 21.50
CA GLY A 113 11.92 -7.67 22.69
C GLY A 113 11.16 -6.36 22.52
N ALA A 114 10.68 -6.02 21.31
CA ALA A 114 9.80 -4.87 21.10
C ALA A 114 8.35 -5.16 21.52
N VAL A 115 7.58 -4.09 21.71
CA VAL A 115 6.14 -4.16 21.97
C VAL A 115 5.42 -4.59 20.68
N PRO A 116 4.46 -5.53 20.73
CA PRO A 116 3.65 -5.89 19.57
C PRO A 116 2.85 -4.69 19.03
N LEU A 117 2.81 -4.53 17.72
CA LEU A 117 2.04 -3.50 17.02
C LEU A 117 0.85 -4.14 16.29
N PRO A 118 -0.30 -3.46 16.17
CA PRO A 118 -1.34 -3.89 15.24
C PRO A 118 -0.78 -3.92 13.82
N ALA A 119 -0.94 -5.04 13.12
CA ALA A 119 -0.35 -5.28 11.82
C ALA A 119 -1.29 -6.07 10.90
N VAL A 120 -1.04 -5.98 9.60
CA VAL A 120 -1.50 -6.94 8.60
C VAL A 120 -0.30 -7.77 8.16
N THR A 121 -0.48 -9.07 8.09
CA THR A 121 0.50 -10.02 7.56
C THR A 121 -0.06 -10.64 6.30
N PHE A 122 0.76 -10.70 5.25
CA PHE A 122 0.43 -11.34 3.98
C PHE A 122 1.21 -12.65 3.84
N GLU A 123 0.57 -13.71 3.36
CA GLU A 123 1.26 -14.98 3.04
C GLU A 123 2.20 -14.77 1.85
N GLU A 124 1.69 -14.21 0.75
CA GLU A 124 2.50 -13.70 -0.37
C GLU A 124 2.82 -12.22 -0.16
N PRO A 125 4.10 -11.80 -0.18
CA PRO A 125 4.47 -10.40 0.02
C PRO A 125 3.78 -9.44 -0.95
N VAL A 126 3.32 -8.31 -0.44
CA VAL A 126 2.94 -7.13 -1.23
C VAL A 126 4.16 -6.22 -1.25
N GLU A 127 4.53 -5.65 -2.40
CA GLU A 127 5.74 -4.80 -2.53
C GLU A 127 6.96 -5.33 -1.73
N PHE A 128 7.27 -6.61 -1.89
CA PHE A 128 8.39 -7.30 -1.23
C PHE A 128 8.30 -7.43 0.31
N CYS A 129 7.23 -6.95 0.96
CA CYS A 129 7.03 -7.00 2.40
C CYS A 129 5.86 -7.93 2.79
N GLY A 130 6.11 -8.82 3.75
CA GLY A 130 5.09 -9.73 4.28
C GLY A 130 4.32 -9.17 5.47
N THR A 131 4.74 -8.06 6.09
CA THR A 131 4.09 -7.53 7.29
C THR A 131 4.15 -6.01 7.33
N TYR A 132 3.02 -5.39 7.64
CA TYR A 132 2.88 -3.95 7.72
C TYR A 132 2.18 -3.55 9.02
N ALA A 133 2.75 -2.59 9.74
CA ALA A 133 2.17 -1.99 10.93
C ALA A 133 1.05 -1.03 10.55
N ARG A 134 0.03 -0.95 11.38
CA ARG A 134 -1.07 -0.01 11.19
C ARG A 134 -0.59 1.44 11.37
N GLY A 135 -0.81 2.27 10.35
CA GLY A 135 -0.74 3.72 10.43
C GLY A 135 -2.13 4.36 10.66
N SER A 136 -2.36 5.52 10.07
CA SER A 136 -3.65 6.22 10.13
C SER A 136 -4.77 5.39 9.51
N ARG A 137 -5.93 5.29 10.18
CA ARG A 137 -7.14 4.66 9.60
C ARG A 137 -7.87 5.56 8.61
N GLU A 138 -7.79 6.86 8.85
CA GLU A 138 -8.38 7.88 7.98
C GLU A 138 -7.27 8.38 7.05
N ILE A 139 -7.34 7.95 5.80
CA ILE A 139 -6.52 8.48 4.71
C ILE A 139 -7.44 8.90 3.57
N GLY A 140 -7.09 10.01 2.93
CA GLY A 140 -7.67 10.48 1.69
C GLY A 140 -6.71 10.31 0.51
N PRO A 141 -7.17 10.68 -0.69
CA PRO A 141 -6.35 10.67 -1.90
C PRO A 141 -5.05 11.47 -1.79
N GLU A 142 -5.00 12.49 -0.93
CA GLU A 142 -3.86 13.38 -0.72
C GLU A 142 -2.67 12.71 -0.02
N GLN A 143 -2.88 11.59 0.66
CA GLN A 143 -1.80 10.77 1.22
C GLN A 143 -1.22 9.78 0.21
N ASP A 144 -1.74 9.69 -1.02
CA ASP A 144 -1.07 8.97 -2.11
C ASP A 144 0.21 9.74 -2.50
N PRO A 145 1.41 9.12 -2.37
CA PRO A 145 2.68 9.70 -2.79
C PRO A 145 2.69 10.32 -4.20
N ALA A 146 1.90 9.74 -5.09
CA ALA A 146 1.80 10.14 -6.49
C ALA A 146 0.55 10.98 -6.78
N HIS A 147 -0.19 11.45 -5.75
CA HIS A 147 -1.38 12.30 -5.89
C HIS A 147 -1.14 13.51 -6.79
N ARG A 148 0.05 14.14 -6.68
CA ARG A 148 0.42 15.33 -7.47
C ARG A 148 0.92 15.01 -8.87
N VAL A 149 1.31 13.76 -9.13
CA VAL A 149 1.79 13.30 -10.45
C VAL A 149 0.59 13.04 -11.35
N LEU A 150 -0.33 12.23 -10.84
CA LEU A 150 -1.61 11.94 -11.46
C LEU A 150 -2.64 11.97 -10.32
N PRO A 151 -3.51 12.98 -10.25
CA PRO A 151 -4.58 12.98 -9.25
C PRO A 151 -5.57 11.86 -9.52
N TYR A 152 -6.28 11.42 -8.49
CA TYR A 152 -7.44 10.56 -8.72
C TYR A 152 -8.52 11.37 -9.44
N GLU A 153 -9.09 10.81 -10.51
CA GLU A 153 -10.24 11.43 -11.15
C GLU A 153 -11.43 11.45 -10.18
N ALA A 154 -12.22 12.52 -10.24
CA ALA A 154 -13.50 12.58 -9.55
C ALA A 154 -14.42 11.54 -10.19
N GLY A 155 -14.69 10.46 -9.45
CA GLY A 155 -15.62 9.41 -9.86
C GLY A 155 -17.07 9.87 -9.89
#